data_AF-A0AAE6KT97-F1
#
_entry.id   AF-A0AAE6KT97-F1
#
_cell.length_a   1.000
_cell.length_b   1.000
_cell.length_c   1.000
_cell.angle_alpha   90.00
_cell.angle_beta   90.00
_cell.angle_gamma   90.00
#
_symmetry.space_group_name_H-M   'P 1'
#
loop_
_entity.id
_entity.type
_entity.pdbx_description
1 polymer ?
#
loop_
_entity_poly.entity_id
_entity_poly.type
_entity_poly.pdbx_seq_one_letter_code
_entity_poly.pdbx_strand_id
1 'polypeptide(L)'
;MRESAEMISGPRKMSMPDQPKTDVEKELTDLRREIVEARNLVIKSDNLLKNLHAEVKAVGKRHEDFQKRQWLSSAVAYVLFAVISVGAALMITSARSSSATNEKERLEKTVADLTGQLEKQRADTAAHQSVQQEANKVYKMMTSLPGDERLKGIDALVKLDTSRLSNLERQALNDRAAVLRRETGDAAFEQGKIAFRKNEMDSVISNMERFLAMNPPQDQALDASFFLGTAYNNTRNHEKAVPLLARFVDGDRKSKTRDYAMLLLAHSYQEVGQYDKALEIARDAAGAYLNSPYQSQFRGRIATVKRLMNPESAAPAAPAQATSQPGQ
;
A
#
# COMPACT_ATOMS: atom_id res chain seq x y z
N MET A 1 31.95 -29.37 -114.56
CA MET A 1 31.17 -29.86 -115.72
C MET A 1 30.92 -28.61 -116.58
N ARG A 2 31.70 -28.22 -117.62
CA ARG A 2 32.05 -28.92 -118.89
C ARG A 2 30.81 -29.67 -119.41
N GLU A 3 30.19 -29.32 -120.53
CA GLU A 3 30.68 -29.29 -121.93
C GLU A 3 29.71 -28.49 -122.84
N SER A 4 30.19 -27.72 -123.82
CA SER A 4 30.22 -28.01 -125.30
C SER A 4 28.83 -27.86 -125.98
N ALA A 5 28.60 -26.82 -126.78
CA ALA A 5 28.94 -26.67 -128.21
C ALA A 5 28.16 -27.61 -129.14
N GLU A 6 27.32 -27.05 -130.02
CA GLU A 6 27.14 -27.60 -131.37
C GLU A 6 26.56 -26.57 -132.36
N MET A 7 27.22 -26.51 -133.52
CA MET A 7 26.92 -25.74 -134.71
C MET A 7 26.44 -26.72 -135.80
N ILE A 8 25.39 -26.37 -136.56
CA ILE A 8 25.01 -27.03 -137.83
C ILE A 8 24.50 -25.90 -138.75
N SER A 9 25.28 -25.39 -139.73
CA SER A 9 25.51 -25.87 -141.12
C SER A 9 24.32 -25.67 -142.08
N GLY A 10 24.51 -24.84 -143.13
CA GLY A 10 23.51 -24.36 -144.13
C GLY A 10 23.07 -25.39 -145.19
N PRO A 11 22.43 -25.00 -146.34
CA PRO A 11 23.12 -24.23 -147.40
C PRO A 11 22.30 -23.32 -148.37
N ARG A 12 22.98 -22.25 -148.88
CA ARG A 12 23.19 -21.75 -150.28
C ARG A 12 22.05 -21.61 -151.33
N LYS A 13 22.08 -20.42 -152.01
CA LYS A 13 21.78 -20.03 -153.44
C LYS A 13 20.68 -18.94 -153.55
N MET A 14 20.67 -17.94 -154.44
CA MET A 14 21.61 -17.29 -155.39
C MET A 14 20.88 -16.03 -155.93
N SER A 15 21.62 -14.95 -156.24
CA SER A 15 21.37 -13.90 -157.27
C SER A 15 20.01 -13.14 -157.36
N MET A 16 20.05 -11.83 -157.03
CA MET A 16 19.61 -10.59 -157.77
C MET A 16 18.52 -10.67 -158.88
N PRO A 17 17.77 -9.59 -159.25
CA PRO A 17 17.76 -8.21 -158.72
C PRO A 17 16.36 -7.52 -158.59
N ASP A 18 16.41 -6.31 -158.00
CA ASP A 18 15.65 -5.07 -158.31
C ASP A 18 14.26 -4.73 -157.69
N GLN A 19 14.26 -3.49 -157.15
CA GLN A 19 13.19 -2.50 -156.89
C GLN A 19 12.52 -2.34 -155.50
N PRO A 20 12.32 -1.09 -155.03
CA PRO A 20 12.20 -0.73 -153.61
C PRO A 20 10.74 -0.53 -153.13
N LYS A 21 10.45 -0.76 -151.83
CA LYS A 21 9.17 -0.41 -151.19
C LYS A 21 9.35 0.14 -149.75
N THR A 22 9.37 1.48 -149.67
CA THR A 22 8.75 2.45 -148.71
C THR A 22 8.80 2.28 -147.17
N ASP A 23 9.15 3.38 -146.50
CA ASP A 23 9.39 3.61 -145.04
C ASP A 23 8.25 3.32 -144.04
N VAL A 24 7.04 2.96 -144.47
CA VAL A 24 5.84 2.89 -143.59
C VAL A 24 5.79 1.62 -142.70
N GLU A 25 6.40 0.51 -143.14
CA GLU A 25 6.32 -0.76 -142.41
C GLU A 25 7.22 -0.79 -141.15
N LYS A 26 8.28 0.01 -141.10
CA LYS A 26 9.17 0.11 -139.92
C LYS A 26 8.49 0.79 -138.73
N GLU A 27 7.77 1.90 -138.96
CA GLU A 27 7.09 2.66 -137.91
C GLU A 27 6.01 1.82 -137.20
N LEU A 28 5.32 0.95 -137.94
CA LEU A 28 4.26 0.08 -137.42
C LEU A 28 4.79 -1.00 -136.47
N THR A 29 6.00 -1.51 -136.71
CA THR A 29 6.65 -2.48 -135.81
C THR A 29 7.15 -1.84 -134.52
N ASP A 30 7.68 -0.62 -134.57
CA ASP A 30 8.15 0.09 -133.37
C ASP A 30 6.99 0.49 -132.46
N LEU A 31 5.87 0.96 -133.03
CA LEU A 31 4.63 1.23 -132.29
C LEU A 31 4.09 0.00 -131.55
N ARG A 32 4.09 -1.18 -132.19
CA ARG A 32 3.66 -2.42 -131.52
C ARG A 32 4.55 -2.79 -130.34
N ARG A 33 5.87 -2.61 -130.47
CA ARG A 33 6.83 -2.89 -129.40
C ARG A 33 6.63 -1.92 -128.23
N GLU A 34 6.48 -0.64 -128.51
CA GLU A 34 6.23 0.39 -127.51
C GLU A 34 4.93 0.13 -126.73
N ILE A 35 3.86 -0.30 -127.42
CA ILE A 35 2.60 -0.68 -126.77
C ILE A 35 2.78 -1.88 -125.81
N VAL A 36 3.60 -2.87 -126.18
CA VAL A 36 3.87 -4.04 -125.31
C VAL A 36 4.72 -3.65 -124.11
N GLU A 37 5.75 -2.83 -124.31
CA GLU A 37 6.59 -2.31 -123.23
C GLU A 37 5.78 -1.41 -122.27
N ALA A 38 4.91 -0.56 -122.79
CA ALA A 38 3.96 0.24 -122.01
C ALA A 38 3.00 -0.64 -121.20
N ARG A 39 2.43 -1.68 -121.81
CA ARG A 39 1.54 -2.62 -121.11
C ARG A 39 2.27 -3.37 -119.98
N ASN A 40 3.51 -3.79 -120.20
CA ASN A 40 4.32 -4.43 -119.17
C ASN A 40 4.67 -3.48 -118.03
N LEU A 41 4.99 -2.22 -118.33
CA LEU A 41 5.18 -1.17 -117.32
C LEU A 41 3.92 -0.94 -116.50
N VAL A 42 2.75 -0.91 -117.15
CA VAL A 42 1.46 -0.78 -116.47
C VAL A 42 1.20 -1.97 -115.54
N ILE A 43 1.42 -3.21 -115.98
CA ILE A 43 1.25 -4.40 -115.12
C ILE A 43 2.22 -4.37 -113.93
N LYS A 44 3.47 -3.94 -114.16
CA LYS A 44 4.46 -3.83 -113.08
C LYS A 44 4.08 -2.73 -112.09
N SER A 45 3.58 -1.59 -112.57
CA SER A 45 3.07 -0.51 -111.74
C SER A 45 1.85 -0.95 -110.93
N ASP A 46 0.91 -1.69 -111.53
CA ASP A 46 -0.27 -2.22 -110.86
C ASP A 46 0.09 -3.23 -109.75
N ASN A 47 1.06 -4.13 -110.01
CA ASN A 47 1.57 -5.05 -108.99
C ASN A 47 2.31 -4.32 -107.86
N LEU A 48 3.13 -3.32 -108.17
CA LEU A 48 3.79 -2.49 -107.16
C LEU A 48 2.77 -1.70 -106.33
N LEU A 49 1.72 -1.16 -106.94
CA LEU A 49 0.61 -0.47 -106.27
C LEU A 49 -0.13 -1.42 -105.33
N LYS A 50 -0.43 -2.64 -105.77
CA LYS A 50 -1.10 -3.65 -104.93
C LYS A 50 -0.24 -4.05 -103.73
N ASN A 51 1.07 -4.25 -103.92
CA ASN A 51 1.98 -4.54 -102.82
C ASN A 51 2.12 -3.37 -101.86
N LEU A 52 2.31 -2.15 -102.38
CA LEU A 52 2.38 -0.94 -101.56
C LEU A 52 1.10 -0.75 -100.75
N HIS A 53 -0.07 -1.00 -101.36
CA HIS A 53 -1.35 -0.95 -100.68
C HIS A 53 -1.45 -1.99 -99.55
N ALA A 54 -0.97 -3.21 -99.78
CA ALA A 54 -0.92 -4.25 -98.76
C ALA A 54 0.03 -3.90 -97.60
N GLU A 55 1.20 -3.34 -97.89
CA GLU A 55 2.17 -2.89 -96.88
C GLU A 55 1.65 -1.70 -96.08
N VAL A 56 1.06 -0.70 -96.74
CA VAL A 56 0.42 0.45 -96.08
C VAL A 56 -0.69 -0.03 -95.14
N LYS A 57 -1.50 -0.99 -95.57
CA LYS A 57 -2.54 -1.59 -94.73
C LYS A 57 -1.94 -2.38 -93.56
N ALA A 58 -0.85 -3.11 -93.77
CA ALA A 58 -0.17 -3.86 -92.72
C ALA A 58 0.48 -2.94 -91.66
N VAL A 59 1.11 -1.84 -92.08
CA VAL A 59 1.67 -0.81 -91.19
C VAL A 59 0.55 -0.11 -90.42
N GLY A 60 -0.55 0.24 -91.09
CA GLY A 60 -1.73 0.81 -90.44
C GLY A 60 -2.28 -0.10 -89.34
N LYS A 61 -2.44 -1.40 -89.63
CA LYS A 61 -2.91 -2.39 -88.66
C LYS A 61 -1.95 -2.58 -87.48
N ARG A 62 -0.63 -2.60 -87.72
CA ARG A 62 0.37 -2.68 -86.63
C ARG A 62 0.38 -1.43 -85.77
N HIS A 63 0.21 -0.25 -86.36
CA HIS A 63 0.13 1.00 -85.62
C HIS A 63 -1.13 1.05 -84.76
N GLU A 64 -2.27 0.59 -85.30
CA GLU A 64 -3.53 0.46 -84.55
C GLU A 64 -3.42 -0.56 -83.40
N ASP A 65 -2.80 -1.72 -83.63
CA ASP A 65 -2.57 -2.73 -82.58
C ASP A 65 -1.62 -2.23 -81.50
N PHE A 66 -0.57 -1.49 -81.86
CA PHE A 66 0.35 -0.87 -80.90
C PHE A 66 -0.34 0.22 -80.08
N GLN A 67 -1.12 1.10 -80.72
CA GLN A 67 -1.91 2.11 -80.02
C GLN A 67 -2.95 1.47 -79.08
N LYS A 68 -3.66 0.41 -79.52
CA LYS A 68 -4.59 -0.35 -78.68
C LYS A 68 -3.90 -0.99 -77.49
N ARG A 69 -2.73 -1.63 -77.68
CA ARG A 69 -1.94 -2.22 -76.59
C ARG A 69 -1.40 -1.18 -75.64
N GLN A 70 -0.88 -0.07 -76.16
CA GLN A 70 -0.32 1.01 -75.35
C GLN A 70 -1.41 1.69 -74.53
N TRP A 71 -2.58 1.97 -75.13
CA TRP A 71 -3.75 2.48 -74.44
C TRP A 71 -4.28 1.52 -73.38
N LEU A 72 -4.31 0.22 -73.66
CA LEU A 72 -4.68 -0.80 -72.67
C LEU A 72 -3.67 -0.85 -71.52
N SER A 73 -2.36 -0.81 -71.81
CA SER A 73 -1.31 -0.85 -70.79
C SER A 73 -1.26 0.41 -69.92
N SER A 74 -1.52 1.59 -70.50
CA SER A 74 -1.58 2.84 -69.75
C SER A 74 -2.83 2.89 -68.88
N ALA A 75 -3.98 2.43 -69.39
CA ALA A 75 -5.19 2.28 -68.59
C ALA A 75 -4.96 1.34 -67.39
N VAL A 76 -4.32 0.19 -67.59
CA VAL A 76 -3.96 -0.73 -66.50
C VAL A 76 -2.98 -0.07 -65.51
N ALA A 77 -1.98 0.67 -65.99
CA ALA A 77 -1.02 1.37 -65.14
C ALA A 77 -1.69 2.46 -64.28
N TYR A 78 -2.64 3.23 -64.85
CA TYR A 78 -3.40 4.23 -64.09
C TYR A 78 -4.33 3.58 -63.06
N VAL A 79 -4.95 2.45 -63.39
CA VAL A 79 -5.76 1.68 -62.42
C VAL A 79 -4.89 1.17 -61.27
N LEU A 80 -3.73 0.59 -61.56
CA LEU A 80 -2.80 0.12 -60.53
C LEU A 80 -2.30 1.28 -59.64
N PHE A 81 -1.95 2.42 -60.25
CA PHE A 81 -1.52 3.62 -59.52
C PHE A 81 -2.63 4.17 -58.62
N ALA A 82 -3.87 4.20 -59.09
CA ALA A 82 -5.03 4.61 -58.30
C ALA A 82 -5.25 3.67 -57.11
N VAL A 83 -5.16 2.35 -57.30
CA VAL A 83 -5.30 1.36 -56.22
C VAL A 83 -4.20 1.53 -55.16
N ILE A 84 -2.94 1.73 -55.57
CA ILE A 84 -1.83 1.96 -54.64
C ILE A 84 -2.02 3.27 -53.86
N SER A 85 -2.44 4.34 -54.54
CA SER A 85 -2.68 5.65 -53.91
C SER A 85 -3.81 5.58 -52.88
N VAL A 86 -4.92 4.89 -53.21
CA VAL A 86 -6.03 4.65 -52.29
C VAL A 86 -5.59 3.75 -51.13
N GLY A 87 -4.83 2.68 -51.39
CA GLY A 87 -4.30 1.80 -50.37
C GLY A 87 -3.37 2.51 -49.37
N ALA A 88 -2.48 3.37 -49.87
CA ALA A 88 -1.61 4.21 -49.05
C ALA A 88 -2.40 5.23 -48.21
N ALA A 89 -3.42 5.87 -48.80
CA ALA A 89 -4.29 6.82 -48.07
C ALA A 89 -5.08 6.13 -46.94
N LEU A 90 -5.60 4.93 -47.19
CA LEU A 90 -6.29 4.12 -46.18
C LEU A 90 -5.34 3.71 -45.05
N MET A 91 -4.13 3.24 -45.37
CA MET A 91 -3.14 2.86 -44.35
C MET A 91 -2.71 4.04 -43.46
N ILE A 92 -2.47 5.21 -44.04
CA ILE A 92 -2.11 6.41 -43.25
C ILE A 92 -3.25 6.82 -42.32
N THR A 93 -4.49 6.75 -42.81
CA THR A 93 -5.67 7.13 -42.01
C THR A 93 -5.94 6.12 -40.89
N SER A 94 -5.82 4.82 -41.17
CA SER A 94 -5.97 3.77 -40.16
C SER A 94 -4.84 3.80 -39.12
N ALA A 95 -3.60 4.08 -39.54
CA ALA A 95 -2.47 4.22 -38.63
C ALA A 95 -2.63 5.44 -37.70
N ARG A 96 -3.04 6.59 -38.24
CA ARG A 96 -3.34 7.79 -37.44
C ARG A 96 -4.53 7.59 -36.49
N SER A 97 -5.56 6.89 -36.95
CA SER A 97 -6.71 6.54 -36.11
C SER A 97 -6.29 5.61 -34.97
N SER A 98 -5.49 4.58 -35.25
CA SER A 98 -4.98 3.66 -34.23
C SER A 98 -4.04 4.34 -33.23
N SER A 99 -3.16 5.24 -33.67
CA SER A 99 -2.30 6.00 -32.75
C SER A 99 -3.13 6.94 -31.87
N ALA A 100 -4.14 7.61 -32.44
CA ALA A 100 -5.03 8.49 -31.70
C ALA A 100 -5.91 7.73 -30.69
N THR A 101 -6.41 6.54 -31.04
CA THR A 101 -7.16 5.70 -30.09
C THR A 101 -6.27 5.20 -28.95
N ASN A 102 -5.02 4.80 -29.25
CA ASN A 102 -4.08 4.33 -28.23
C ASN A 102 -3.65 5.46 -27.28
N GLU A 103 -3.46 6.68 -27.80
CA GLU A 103 -3.16 7.85 -26.98
C GLU A 103 -4.36 8.24 -26.11
N LYS A 104 -5.58 8.20 -26.66
CA LYS A 104 -6.81 8.40 -25.91
C LYS A 104 -6.95 7.38 -24.77
N GLU A 105 -6.76 6.10 -25.03
CA GLU A 105 -6.84 5.04 -24.01
C GLU A 105 -5.78 5.22 -22.91
N ARG A 106 -4.55 5.60 -23.30
CA ARG A 106 -3.49 5.93 -22.33
C ARG A 106 -3.86 7.12 -21.47
N LEU A 107 -4.36 8.20 -22.06
CA LEU A 107 -4.80 9.40 -21.34
C LEU A 107 -5.98 9.09 -20.42
N GLU A 108 -6.97 8.32 -20.87
CA GLU A 108 -8.10 7.87 -20.05
C GLU A 108 -7.61 7.05 -18.85
N LYS A 109 -6.64 6.14 -19.06
CA LYS A 109 -6.02 5.38 -17.96
C LYS A 109 -5.25 6.27 -16.99
N THR A 110 -4.48 7.25 -17.48
CA THR A 110 -3.77 8.20 -16.63
C THR A 110 -4.73 9.09 -15.84
N VAL A 111 -5.83 9.54 -16.44
CA VAL A 111 -6.87 10.30 -15.75
C VAL A 111 -7.53 9.42 -14.68
N ALA A 112 -7.86 8.16 -14.98
CA ALA A 112 -8.41 7.22 -14.00
C ALA A 112 -7.44 6.96 -12.82
N ASP A 113 -6.14 6.80 -13.09
CA ASP A 113 -5.14 6.58 -12.05
C ASP A 113 -4.93 7.84 -11.19
N LEU A 114 -4.78 9.01 -11.81
CA LEU A 114 -4.62 10.29 -11.09
C LEU A 114 -5.86 10.63 -10.26
N THR A 115 -7.06 10.39 -10.79
CA THR A 115 -8.31 10.59 -10.03
C THR A 115 -8.39 9.65 -8.84
N GLY A 116 -8.03 8.37 -9.01
CA GLY A 116 -7.94 7.41 -7.90
C GLY A 116 -6.90 7.81 -6.84
N GLN A 117 -5.73 8.29 -7.24
CA GLN A 117 -4.70 8.78 -6.31
C GLN A 117 -5.19 10.02 -5.54
N LEU A 118 -5.87 10.95 -6.22
CA LEU A 118 -6.39 12.17 -5.62
C LEU A 118 -7.50 11.86 -4.62
N GLU A 119 -8.41 10.93 -4.93
CA GLU A 119 -9.42 10.44 -4.00
C GLU A 119 -8.80 9.78 -2.78
N LYS A 120 -7.79 8.91 -2.98
CA LYS A 120 -7.06 8.28 -1.89
C LYS A 120 -6.39 9.33 -0.99
N GLN A 121 -5.68 10.30 -1.57
CA GLN A 121 -5.02 11.36 -0.81
C GLN A 121 -6.02 12.24 -0.05
N ARG A 122 -7.18 12.54 -0.66
CA ARG A 122 -8.27 13.26 0.03
C ARG A 122 -8.82 12.46 1.20
N ALA A 123 -9.05 11.15 1.03
CA ALA A 123 -9.53 10.28 2.08
C ALA A 123 -8.52 10.20 3.25
N ASP A 124 -7.24 10.04 2.93
CA ASP A 124 -6.16 10.03 3.93
C ASP A 124 -6.09 11.36 4.69
N THR A 125 -6.16 12.49 3.97
CA THR A 125 -6.14 13.84 4.57
C THR A 125 -7.38 14.07 5.45
N ALA A 126 -8.56 13.69 4.99
CA ALA A 126 -9.80 13.82 5.75
C ALA A 126 -9.75 12.99 7.05
N ALA A 127 -9.20 11.78 6.98
CA ALA A 127 -9.04 10.92 8.15
C ALA A 127 -7.98 11.45 9.13
N HIS A 128 -6.88 12.04 8.64
CA HIS A 128 -5.93 12.74 9.51
C HIS A 128 -6.57 13.96 10.17
N GLN A 129 -7.36 14.74 9.43
CA GLN A 129 -8.06 15.90 9.98
C GLN A 129 -9.09 15.52 11.05
N SER A 130 -9.84 14.43 10.86
CA SER A 130 -10.82 13.99 11.86
C SER A 130 -10.14 13.58 13.17
N VAL A 131 -9.07 12.78 13.11
CA VAL A 131 -8.30 12.39 14.29
C VAL A 131 -7.66 13.60 14.95
N GLN A 132 -7.18 14.57 14.17
CA GLN A 132 -6.60 15.80 14.71
C GLN A 132 -7.63 16.68 15.44
N GLN A 133 -8.87 16.72 14.97
CA GLN A 133 -9.95 17.40 15.67
C GLN A 133 -10.29 16.71 17.00
N GLU A 134 -10.29 15.38 17.02
CA GLU A 134 -10.49 14.60 18.25
C GLU A 134 -9.35 14.82 19.25
N ALA A 135 -8.09 14.75 18.79
CA ALA A 135 -6.93 15.07 19.60
C ALA A 135 -7.00 16.48 20.20
N ASN A 136 -7.41 17.47 19.42
CA ASN A 136 -7.62 18.83 19.93
C ASN A 136 -8.74 18.90 20.99
N LYS A 137 -9.83 18.16 20.82
CA LYS A 137 -10.88 18.07 21.86
C LYS A 137 -10.32 17.45 23.14
N VAL A 138 -9.55 16.36 23.03
CA VAL A 138 -8.87 15.70 24.16
C VAL A 138 -7.92 16.66 24.87
N TYR A 139 -7.11 17.39 24.12
CA TYR A 139 -6.21 18.40 24.67
C TYR A 139 -6.96 19.51 25.40
N LYS A 140 -8.06 20.01 24.82
CA LYS A 140 -8.94 21.00 25.48
C LYS A 140 -9.53 20.46 26.76
N MET A 141 -10.01 19.22 26.78
CA MET A 141 -10.53 18.60 28.01
C MET A 141 -9.49 18.62 29.14
N MET A 142 -8.21 18.38 28.85
CA MET A 142 -7.13 18.42 29.86
C MET A 142 -6.68 19.83 30.29
N THR A 143 -7.08 20.88 29.56
CA THR A 143 -6.57 22.26 29.77
C THR A 143 -7.66 23.25 30.17
N SER A 144 -8.86 23.14 29.60
CA SER A 144 -9.94 24.12 29.79
C SER A 144 -10.99 23.70 30.82
N LEU A 145 -11.13 22.40 31.12
CA LEU A 145 -12.10 21.97 32.13
C LEU A 145 -11.64 22.37 33.54
N PRO A 146 -12.56 22.67 34.47
CA PRO A 146 -12.20 23.00 35.84
C PRO A 146 -11.87 21.75 36.66
N GLY A 147 -10.91 21.90 37.58
CA GLY A 147 -10.63 20.90 38.63
C GLY A 147 -10.37 19.48 38.10
N ASP A 148 -11.14 18.54 38.64
CA ASP A 148 -11.05 17.10 38.39
C ASP A 148 -11.67 16.66 37.07
N GLU A 149 -12.53 17.49 36.45
CA GLU A 149 -13.11 17.16 35.15
C GLU A 149 -12.07 17.04 34.05
N ARG A 150 -10.90 17.67 34.24
CA ARG A 150 -9.74 17.53 33.36
C ARG A 150 -9.30 16.08 33.20
N LEU A 151 -9.52 15.22 34.20
CA LEU A 151 -9.20 13.80 34.14
C LEU A 151 -9.99 13.05 33.05
N LYS A 152 -11.20 13.53 32.68
CA LYS A 152 -11.96 12.97 31.55
C LYS A 152 -11.16 13.04 30.24
N GLY A 153 -10.29 14.05 30.10
CA GLY A 153 -9.38 14.16 28.97
C GLY A 153 -8.33 13.04 28.93
N ILE A 154 -7.89 12.55 30.09
CA ILE A 154 -6.96 11.42 30.18
C ILE A 154 -7.65 10.12 29.72
N ASP A 155 -8.88 9.90 30.17
CA ASP A 155 -9.66 8.72 29.75
C ASP A 155 -9.96 8.75 28.25
N ALA A 156 -10.25 9.93 27.72
CA ALA A 156 -10.46 10.13 26.28
C ALA A 156 -9.18 9.89 25.47
N LEU A 157 -8.01 10.26 26.01
CA LEU A 157 -6.72 9.99 25.38
C LEU A 157 -6.44 8.49 25.23
N VAL A 158 -6.78 7.67 26.23
CA VAL A 158 -6.60 6.21 26.17
C VAL A 158 -7.46 5.58 25.08
N LYS A 159 -8.62 6.17 24.78
CA LYS A 159 -9.55 5.68 23.75
C LYS A 159 -9.24 6.22 22.34
N LEU A 160 -8.37 7.23 22.24
CA LEU A 160 -8.04 7.87 20.98
C LEU A 160 -7.11 6.99 20.15
N ASP A 161 -7.40 6.84 18.85
CA ASP A 161 -6.47 6.21 17.92
C ASP A 161 -5.28 7.14 17.66
N THR A 162 -4.18 6.86 18.36
CA THR A 162 -2.95 7.65 18.24
C THR A 162 -2.13 7.30 17.00
N SER A 163 -2.47 6.25 16.25
CA SER A 163 -1.64 5.79 15.12
C SER A 163 -1.54 6.81 13.97
N ARG A 164 -2.56 7.65 13.82
CA ARG A 164 -2.66 8.67 12.76
C ARG A 164 -2.21 10.06 13.20
N LEU A 165 -1.82 10.21 14.47
CA LEU A 165 -1.29 11.46 15.01
C LEU A 165 0.20 11.59 14.69
N SER A 166 0.64 12.83 14.49
CA SER A 166 2.06 13.12 14.42
C SER A 166 2.77 12.78 15.75
N ASN A 167 4.08 12.59 15.68
CA ASN A 167 4.89 12.32 16.88
C ASN A 167 4.77 13.46 17.90
N LEU A 168 4.74 14.71 17.43
CA LEU A 168 4.63 15.88 18.30
C LEU A 168 3.27 15.94 19.01
N GLU A 169 2.16 15.67 18.30
CA GLU A 169 0.82 15.66 18.90
C GLU A 169 0.68 14.58 19.96
N ARG A 170 1.16 13.37 19.67
CA ARG A 170 1.17 12.28 20.65
C ARG A 170 1.98 12.66 21.88
N GLN A 171 3.18 13.20 21.68
CA GLN A 171 4.04 13.62 22.77
C GLN A 171 3.38 14.73 23.60
N ALA A 172 2.83 15.76 22.97
CA ALA A 172 2.16 16.86 23.66
C ALA A 172 0.95 16.38 24.49
N LEU A 173 0.14 15.46 23.97
CA LEU A 173 -0.97 14.86 24.70
C LEU A 173 -0.49 14.02 25.89
N ASN A 174 0.55 13.20 25.69
CA ASN A 174 1.13 12.36 26.74
C ASN A 174 1.78 13.20 27.84
N ASP A 175 2.56 14.22 27.47
CA ASP A 175 3.22 15.13 28.40
C ASP A 175 2.16 15.89 29.22
N ARG A 176 1.10 16.38 28.56
CA ARG A 176 0.01 17.06 29.26
C ARG A 176 -0.73 16.11 30.20
N ALA A 177 -1.02 14.89 29.77
CA ALA A 177 -1.66 13.88 30.61
C ALA A 177 -0.76 13.51 31.80
N ALA A 178 0.55 13.40 31.62
CA ALA A 178 1.50 13.10 32.69
C ALA A 178 1.55 14.24 33.72
N VAL A 179 1.61 15.50 33.27
CA VAL A 179 1.56 16.67 34.15
C VAL A 179 0.24 16.69 34.94
N LEU A 180 -0.89 16.45 34.26
CA LEU A 180 -2.19 16.44 34.92
C LEU A 180 -2.33 15.31 35.95
N ARG A 181 -1.87 14.09 35.63
CA ARG A 181 -1.83 12.98 36.60
C ARG A 181 -1.01 13.34 37.83
N ARG A 182 0.14 14.01 37.64
CA ARG A 182 0.99 14.47 38.74
C ARG A 182 0.30 15.55 39.57
N GLU A 183 -0.22 16.62 38.95
CA GLU A 183 -0.94 17.69 39.65
C GLU A 183 -2.10 17.15 40.50
N THR A 184 -2.95 16.31 39.88
CA THR A 184 -4.11 15.74 40.56
C THR A 184 -3.71 14.69 41.59
N GLY A 185 -2.65 13.93 41.31
CA GLY A 185 -2.06 12.97 42.24
C GLY A 185 -1.54 13.67 43.50
N ASP A 186 -0.68 14.68 43.33
CA ASP A 186 -0.08 15.43 44.45
C ASP A 186 -1.18 16.04 45.34
N ALA A 187 -2.23 16.60 44.74
CA ALA A 187 -3.38 17.10 45.48
C ALA A 187 -4.08 16.01 46.29
N ALA A 188 -4.34 14.84 45.69
CA ALA A 188 -4.94 13.70 46.39
C ALA A 188 -4.05 13.18 47.53
N PHE A 189 -2.74 13.11 47.30
CA PHE A 189 -1.78 12.68 48.32
C PHE A 189 -1.77 13.62 49.52
N GLU A 190 -1.73 14.93 49.31
CA GLU A 190 -1.78 15.89 50.41
C GLU A 190 -3.11 15.88 51.16
N GLN A 191 -4.24 15.75 50.44
CA GLN A 191 -5.56 15.60 51.08
C GLN A 191 -5.64 14.31 51.92
N GLY A 192 -5.11 13.19 51.41
CA GLY A 192 -5.06 11.95 52.17
C GLY A 192 -4.15 12.06 53.41
N LYS A 193 -3.03 12.79 53.34
CA LYS A 193 -2.18 13.08 54.51
C LYS A 193 -2.90 13.95 55.55
N ILE A 194 -3.68 14.95 55.11
CA ILE A 194 -4.51 15.77 55.99
C ILE A 194 -5.58 14.91 56.67
N ALA A 195 -6.30 14.09 55.90
CA ALA A 195 -7.30 13.16 56.41
C ALA A 195 -6.70 12.18 57.43
N PHE A 196 -5.48 11.68 57.17
CA PHE A 196 -4.78 10.79 58.07
C PHE A 196 -4.49 11.45 59.42
N ARG A 197 -4.04 12.71 59.41
CA ARG A 197 -3.84 13.50 60.65
C ARG A 197 -5.14 13.77 61.41
N LYS A 198 -6.26 13.87 60.70
CA LYS A 198 -7.61 14.02 61.30
C LYS A 198 -8.23 12.69 61.75
N ASN A 199 -7.54 11.57 61.54
CA ASN A 199 -8.03 10.23 61.79
C ASN A 199 -9.28 9.84 60.97
N GLU A 200 -9.49 10.47 59.81
CA GLU A 200 -10.61 10.19 58.89
C GLU A 200 -10.23 9.06 57.92
N MET A 201 -10.28 7.81 58.38
CA MET A 201 -9.74 6.66 57.63
C MET A 201 -10.40 6.43 56.27
N ASP A 202 -11.71 6.63 56.14
CA ASP A 202 -12.41 6.47 54.85
C ASP A 202 -11.94 7.51 53.82
N SER A 203 -11.72 8.75 54.26
CA SER A 203 -11.14 9.81 53.43
C SER A 203 -9.70 9.49 53.03
N VAL A 204 -8.91 8.88 53.92
CA VAL A 204 -7.55 8.42 53.57
C VAL A 204 -7.61 7.37 52.47
N ILE A 205 -8.50 6.38 52.60
CA ILE A 205 -8.65 5.30 51.61
C ILE A 205 -8.97 5.89 50.25
N SER A 206 -10.03 6.71 50.15
CA SER A 206 -10.47 7.32 48.89
C SER A 206 -9.36 8.15 48.22
N ASN A 207 -8.69 9.02 48.98
CA ASN A 207 -7.64 9.89 48.44
C ASN A 207 -6.36 9.13 48.05
N MET A 208 -5.93 8.14 48.85
CA MET A 208 -4.71 7.38 48.58
C MET A 208 -4.90 6.37 47.45
N GLU A 209 -6.08 5.76 47.32
CA GLU A 209 -6.40 4.92 46.15
C GLU A 209 -6.40 5.74 44.88
N ARG A 210 -7.03 6.92 44.92
CA ARG A 210 -7.02 7.86 43.80
C ARG A 210 -5.60 8.28 43.43
N PHE A 211 -4.76 8.56 44.41
CA PHE A 211 -3.36 8.89 44.18
C PHE A 211 -2.58 7.75 43.50
N LEU A 212 -2.69 6.53 44.03
CA LEU A 212 -2.02 5.36 43.46
C LEU A 212 -2.49 5.05 42.02
N ALA A 213 -3.77 5.31 41.70
CA ALA A 213 -4.30 5.16 40.35
C ALA A 213 -3.70 6.15 39.34
N MET A 214 -3.08 7.25 39.80
CA MET A 214 -2.42 8.24 38.93
C MET A 214 -0.98 7.86 38.55
N ASN A 215 -0.53 6.64 38.89
CA ASN A 215 0.83 6.15 38.68
C ASN A 215 1.91 7.11 39.21
N PRO A 216 1.92 7.36 40.54
CA PRO A 216 2.85 8.30 41.14
C PRO A 216 4.29 7.76 41.12
N PRO A 217 5.29 8.64 41.34
CA PRO A 217 6.67 8.24 41.59
C PRO A 217 6.79 7.16 42.68
N GLN A 218 7.79 6.28 42.56
CA GLN A 218 7.91 5.09 43.40
C GLN A 218 8.04 5.42 44.90
N ASP A 219 8.76 6.48 45.24
CA ASP A 219 8.92 6.99 46.61
C ASP A 219 7.58 7.40 47.21
N GLN A 220 6.81 8.24 46.52
CA GLN A 220 5.50 8.66 46.99
C GLN A 220 4.50 7.49 46.99
N ALA A 221 4.61 6.56 46.05
CA ALA A 221 3.79 5.36 46.01
C ALA A 221 4.01 4.46 47.24
N LEU A 222 5.24 4.39 47.76
CA LEU A 222 5.55 3.68 48.99
C LEU A 222 4.91 4.37 50.19
N ASP A 223 5.05 5.70 50.32
CA ASP A 223 4.41 6.47 51.38
C ASP A 223 2.88 6.32 51.35
N ALA A 224 2.27 6.39 50.17
CA ALA A 224 0.83 6.16 50.01
C ALA A 224 0.42 4.74 50.40
N SER A 225 1.26 3.74 50.10
CA SER A 225 1.01 2.35 50.52
C SER A 225 1.01 2.23 52.05
N PHE A 226 1.86 2.97 52.75
CA PHE A 226 1.85 3.04 54.21
C PHE A 226 0.55 3.66 54.75
N PHE A 227 0.17 4.84 54.26
CA PHE A 227 -1.06 5.51 54.71
C PHE A 227 -2.32 4.68 54.41
N LEU A 228 -2.42 4.15 53.19
CA LEU A 228 -3.54 3.32 52.77
C LEU A 228 -3.59 1.99 53.53
N GLY A 229 -2.44 1.32 53.70
CA GLY A 229 -2.34 0.09 54.47
C GLY A 229 -2.72 0.29 55.94
N THR A 230 -2.34 1.42 56.54
CA THR A 230 -2.75 1.79 57.89
C THR A 230 -4.25 2.04 57.98
N ALA A 231 -4.81 2.79 57.03
CA ALA A 231 -6.25 3.07 57.01
C ALA A 231 -7.08 1.78 56.81
N TYR A 232 -6.61 0.86 55.97
CA TYR A 232 -7.24 -0.45 55.83
C TYR A 232 -7.12 -1.32 57.07
N ASN A 233 -5.99 -1.28 57.80
CA ASN A 233 -5.88 -1.97 59.08
C ASN A 233 -6.89 -1.42 60.11
N ASN A 234 -7.01 -0.09 60.20
CA ASN A 234 -7.92 0.57 61.15
C ASN A 234 -9.40 0.33 60.84
N THR A 235 -9.76 0.18 59.56
CA THR A 235 -11.12 -0.14 59.10
C THR A 235 -11.40 -1.64 59.07
N ARG A 236 -10.50 -2.47 59.62
CA ARG A 236 -10.59 -3.95 59.67
C ARG A 236 -10.56 -4.65 58.31
N ASN A 237 -10.16 -3.95 57.25
CA ASN A 237 -9.98 -4.51 55.92
C ASN A 237 -8.57 -5.13 55.80
N HIS A 238 -8.27 -6.11 56.64
CA HIS A 238 -6.92 -6.66 56.79
C HIS A 238 -6.39 -7.33 55.51
N GLU A 239 -7.27 -7.94 54.70
CA GLU A 239 -6.91 -8.55 53.41
C GLU A 239 -6.27 -7.54 52.45
N LYS A 240 -6.80 -6.32 52.40
CA LYS A 240 -6.25 -5.23 51.57
C LYS A 240 -5.04 -4.57 52.22
N ALA A 241 -4.99 -4.52 53.56
CA ALA A 241 -3.88 -3.91 54.30
C ALA A 241 -2.56 -4.66 54.12
N VAL A 242 -2.59 -6.00 54.13
CA VAL A 242 -1.39 -6.86 54.02
C VAL A 242 -0.48 -6.49 52.85
N PRO A 243 -0.93 -6.52 51.57
CA PRO A 243 -0.04 -6.27 50.44
C PRO A 243 0.53 -4.85 50.43
N LEU A 244 -0.22 -3.87 50.91
CA LEU A 244 0.21 -2.46 50.95
C LEU A 244 1.28 -2.23 52.04
N LEU A 245 1.06 -2.77 53.24
CA LEU A 245 2.01 -2.69 54.33
C LEU A 245 3.28 -3.50 54.03
N ALA A 246 3.15 -4.69 53.43
CA ALA A 246 4.29 -5.49 53.01
C ALA A 246 5.17 -4.73 51.99
N ARG A 247 4.53 -4.13 50.97
CA ARG A 247 5.23 -3.31 49.97
C ARG A 247 6.03 -2.17 50.62
N PHE A 248 5.46 -1.50 51.63
CA PHE A 248 6.17 -0.44 52.35
C PHE A 248 7.34 -0.96 53.18
N VAL A 249 7.13 -2.03 53.95
CA VAL A 249 8.16 -2.65 54.81
C VAL A 249 9.35 -3.17 54.00
N ASP A 250 9.09 -3.71 52.80
CA ASP A 250 10.13 -4.22 51.90
C ASP A 250 10.83 -3.10 51.13
N GLY A 251 10.06 -2.07 50.73
CA GLY A 251 10.52 -0.97 49.87
C GLY A 251 11.32 0.11 50.60
N ASP A 252 10.92 0.52 51.81
CA ASP A 252 11.61 1.57 52.58
C ASP A 252 12.17 1.05 53.91
N ARG A 253 13.32 0.40 53.82
CA ARG A 253 14.02 -0.20 54.98
C ARG A 253 14.53 0.81 56.00
N LYS A 254 14.69 2.08 55.62
CA LYS A 254 15.27 3.13 56.48
C LYS A 254 14.21 4.05 57.09
N SER A 255 12.94 3.86 56.73
CA SER A 255 11.85 4.68 57.24
C SER A 255 11.77 4.65 58.77
N LYS A 256 11.52 5.82 59.37
CA LYS A 256 11.26 5.95 60.81
C LYS A 256 9.92 5.34 61.21
N THR A 257 9.00 5.12 60.26
CA THR A 257 7.69 4.51 60.51
C THR A 257 7.65 3.03 60.13
N ARG A 258 8.78 2.44 59.71
CA ARG A 258 8.84 1.03 59.32
C ARG A 258 8.50 0.10 60.47
N ASP A 259 8.96 0.39 61.68
CA ASP A 259 8.63 -0.40 62.87
C ASP A 259 7.12 -0.42 63.15
N TYR A 260 6.47 0.74 63.05
CA TYR A 260 5.01 0.86 63.15
C TYR A 260 4.30 0.10 62.02
N ALA A 261 4.77 0.22 60.77
CA ALA A 261 4.21 -0.52 59.64
C ALA A 261 4.34 -2.04 59.82
N MET A 262 5.47 -2.52 60.34
CA MET A 262 5.66 -3.94 60.68
C MET A 262 4.72 -4.40 61.79
N LEU A 263 4.41 -3.54 62.78
CA LEU A 263 3.42 -3.84 63.80
C LEU A 263 2.04 -4.05 63.19
N LEU A 264 1.63 -3.14 62.29
CA LEU A 264 0.34 -3.23 61.59
C LEU A 264 0.31 -4.39 60.59
N LEU A 265 1.44 -4.72 59.97
CA LEU A 265 1.55 -5.85 59.05
C LEU A 265 1.40 -7.17 59.81
N ALA A 266 2.12 -7.34 60.93
CA ALA A 266 1.95 -8.51 61.80
C ALA A 266 0.52 -8.62 62.33
N HIS A 267 -0.12 -7.49 62.65
CA HIS A 267 -1.54 -7.45 62.99
C HIS A 267 -2.41 -7.97 61.86
N SER A 268 -2.24 -7.42 60.65
CA SER A 268 -3.06 -7.78 59.51
C SER A 268 -2.90 -9.25 59.16
N TYR A 269 -1.68 -9.79 59.21
CA TYR A 269 -1.44 -11.22 59.02
C TYR A 269 -2.12 -12.09 60.08
N GLN A 270 -2.12 -11.68 61.35
CA GLN A 270 -2.81 -12.39 62.42
C GLN A 270 -4.32 -12.46 62.15
N GLU A 271 -4.94 -11.33 61.79
CA GLU A 271 -6.40 -11.26 61.56
C GLU A 271 -6.82 -12.03 60.30
N VAL A 272 -5.95 -12.10 59.28
CA VAL A 272 -6.17 -12.91 58.07
C VAL A 272 -5.85 -14.40 58.31
N GLY A 273 -5.40 -14.78 59.52
CA GLY A 273 -5.06 -16.17 59.87
C GLY A 273 -3.72 -16.66 59.35
N GLN A 274 -2.89 -15.79 58.78
CA GLN A 274 -1.52 -16.10 58.34
C GLN A 274 -0.54 -16.02 59.52
N TYR A 275 -0.73 -16.89 60.51
CA TYR A 275 -0.02 -16.85 61.78
C TYR A 275 1.50 -17.01 61.65
N ASP A 276 1.99 -17.85 60.74
CA ASP A 276 3.43 -18.03 60.51
C ASP A 276 4.10 -16.71 60.12
N LYS A 277 3.52 -16.00 59.15
CA LYS A 277 4.03 -14.70 58.68
C LYS A 277 3.86 -13.62 59.74
N ALA A 278 2.73 -13.63 60.48
CA ALA A 278 2.53 -12.70 61.59
C ALA A 278 3.64 -12.83 62.64
N LEU A 279 3.99 -14.08 62.98
CA LEU A 279 5.04 -14.39 63.95
C LEU A 279 6.43 -14.01 63.45
N GLU A 280 6.72 -14.28 62.17
CA GLU A 280 7.97 -13.90 61.52
C GLU A 280 8.18 -12.39 61.55
N ILE A 281 7.22 -11.61 61.03
CA ILE A 281 7.31 -10.14 60.98
C ILE A 281 7.41 -9.54 62.39
N ALA A 282 6.63 -10.05 63.35
CA ALA A 282 6.69 -9.53 64.72
C ALA A 282 8.04 -9.82 65.41
N ARG A 283 8.65 -10.99 65.16
CA ARG A 283 9.99 -11.32 65.66
C ARG A 283 11.07 -10.47 65.00
N ASP A 284 11.02 -10.31 63.68
CA ASP A 284 11.94 -9.46 62.94
C ASP A 284 11.88 -8.03 63.46
N ALA A 285 10.67 -7.47 63.61
CA ALA A 285 10.49 -6.13 64.16
C ALA A 285 11.02 -5.99 65.60
N ALA A 286 10.74 -6.97 66.47
CA ALA A 286 11.21 -6.96 67.86
C ALA A 286 12.74 -7.01 67.95
N GLY A 287 13.40 -7.80 67.09
CA GLY A 287 14.85 -7.93 67.05
C GLY A 287 15.54 -6.73 66.38
N ALA A 288 15.00 -6.24 65.26
CA ALA A 288 15.57 -5.14 64.49
C ALA A 288 15.42 -3.78 65.19
N TYR A 289 14.35 -3.56 65.95
CA TYR A 289 14.02 -2.26 66.54
C TYR A 289 13.96 -2.26 68.06
N LEU A 290 15.05 -2.66 68.72
CA LEU A 290 15.15 -2.82 70.19
C LEU A 290 14.65 -1.62 71.03
N ASN A 291 14.78 -0.40 70.53
CA ASN A 291 14.37 0.84 71.21
C ASN A 291 13.04 1.42 70.69
N SER A 292 12.28 0.67 69.89
CA SER A 292 10.99 1.11 69.36
C SER A 292 9.97 1.30 70.49
N PRO A 293 9.11 2.34 70.43
CA PRO A 293 7.98 2.46 71.34
C PRO A 293 6.99 1.29 71.23
N TYR A 294 7.08 0.49 70.16
CA TYR A 294 6.20 -0.64 69.87
C TYR A 294 6.72 -1.99 70.40
N GLN A 295 7.83 -2.00 71.15
CA GLN A 295 8.45 -3.24 71.66
C GLN A 295 7.50 -4.12 72.48
N SER A 296 6.70 -3.51 73.36
CA SER A 296 5.73 -4.27 74.17
C SER A 296 4.66 -4.94 73.30
N GLN A 297 4.23 -4.26 72.24
CA GLN A 297 3.21 -4.72 71.31
C GLN A 297 3.75 -5.84 70.42
N PHE A 298 5.01 -5.77 69.97
CA PHE A 298 5.64 -6.88 69.25
C PHE A 298 5.69 -8.15 70.11
N ARG A 299 6.14 -8.05 71.37
CA ARG A 299 6.19 -9.19 72.29
C ARG A 299 4.81 -9.77 72.58
N GLY A 300 3.83 -8.89 72.80
CA GLY A 300 2.44 -9.28 72.98
C GLY A 300 1.90 -10.06 71.78
N ARG A 301 2.11 -9.55 70.56
CA ARG A 301 1.71 -10.25 69.32
C ARG A 301 2.40 -11.59 69.15
N ILE A 302 3.70 -11.68 69.40
CA ILE A 302 4.44 -12.95 69.35
C ILE A 302 3.80 -13.98 70.30
N ALA A 303 3.46 -13.59 71.53
CA ALA A 303 2.83 -14.49 72.49
C ALA A 303 1.42 -14.91 72.05
N THR A 304 0.60 -13.95 71.59
CA THR A 304 -0.75 -14.22 71.09
C THR A 304 -0.73 -15.15 69.89
N VAL A 305 0.09 -14.86 68.87
CA VAL A 305 0.19 -15.69 67.66
C VAL A 305 0.68 -17.10 67.99
N LYS A 306 1.69 -17.26 68.86
CA LYS A 306 2.12 -18.59 69.33
C LYS A 306 1.00 -19.38 70.00
N ARG A 307 0.16 -18.72 70.81
CA ARG A 307 -0.99 -19.35 71.45
C ARG A 307 -2.03 -19.79 70.42
N LEU A 308 -2.30 -18.96 69.42
CA LEU A 308 -3.24 -19.25 68.33
C LEU A 308 -2.75 -20.41 67.45
N MET A 309 -1.44 -20.53 67.25
CA MET A 309 -0.84 -21.66 66.50
C MET A 309 -0.88 -22.97 67.29
N ASN A 310 -0.75 -22.92 68.62
CA ASN A 310 -0.73 -24.10 69.49
C ASN A 310 -1.85 -24.02 70.57
N PRO A 311 -3.13 -24.10 70.17
CA PRO A 311 -4.26 -23.92 71.08
C PRO A 311 -4.29 -24.97 72.22
N GLU A 312 -3.77 -26.18 71.98
CA GLU A 312 -3.71 -27.25 72.99
C GLU A 312 -2.72 -26.97 74.13
N SER A 313 -1.69 -26.15 73.90
CA SER A 313 -0.71 -25.77 74.94
C SER A 313 -1.23 -24.71 75.92
N ALA A 314 -2.43 -24.17 75.68
CA ALA A 314 -3.02 -23.08 76.45
C ALA A 314 -4.20 -23.52 77.33
N ALA A 315 -4.56 -24.81 77.32
CA ALA A 315 -5.54 -25.34 78.26
C ALA A 315 -4.96 -25.29 79.69
N PRO A 316 -5.70 -24.75 80.69
CA PRO A 316 -5.25 -24.83 82.07
C PRO A 316 -5.08 -26.30 82.46
N ALA A 317 -3.97 -26.62 83.12
CA ALA A 317 -3.74 -27.95 83.68
C ALA A 317 -5.01 -28.40 84.41
N ALA A 318 -5.56 -29.55 83.99
CA ALA A 318 -6.74 -30.12 84.60
C ALA A 318 -6.56 -30.14 86.13
N PRO A 319 -7.56 -29.71 86.92
CA PRO A 319 -7.42 -29.68 88.37
C PRO A 319 -7.09 -31.09 88.85
N ALA A 320 -6.00 -31.20 89.60
CA ALA A 320 -5.52 -32.43 90.20
C ALA A 320 -6.69 -33.12 90.91
N GLN A 321 -6.95 -34.38 90.52
CA GLN A 321 -7.95 -35.22 91.15
C GLN A 321 -7.67 -35.24 92.66
N ALA A 322 -8.56 -34.62 93.43
CA ALA A 322 -8.58 -34.75 94.87
C ALA A 322 -8.86 -36.22 95.18
N THR A 323 -7.84 -36.91 95.68
CA THR A 323 -7.94 -38.24 96.26
C THR A 323 -8.91 -38.19 97.44
N SER A 324 -10.13 -38.64 97.20
CA SER A 324 -11.10 -38.93 98.25
C SER A 324 -10.54 -40.03 99.15
N GLN A 325 -10.33 -39.70 100.43
CA GLN A 325 -10.05 -40.67 101.48
C GLN A 325 -11.21 -41.68 101.61
N PRO A 326 -10.93 -42.96 101.91
CA PRO A 326 -11.97 -43.95 102.14
C PRO A 326 -12.47 -43.85 103.58
N GLY A 327 -13.79 -43.68 103.74
CA GLY A 327 -14.45 -43.68 105.04
C GLY A 327 -15.78 -44.44 104.98
N GLN A 328 -15.78 -45.56 105.72
CA GLN A 328 -16.88 -46.48 106.10
C GLN A 328 -17.19 -47.63 105.15
#